data_AF-A0A7V9AUK0-F1
#
_entry.id   AF-A0A7V9AUK0-F1
#
_cell.length_a   1.000
_cell.length_b   1.000
_cell.length_c   1.000
_cell.angle_alpha   90.00
_cell.angle_beta   90.00
_cell.angle_gamma   90.00
#
_symmetry.space_group_name_H-M   'P 1'
#
loop_
_entity.id
_entity.type
_entity.pdbx_description
1 polymer ?
#
loop_
_entity_poly.entity_id
_entity_poly.type
_entity_poly.pdbx_seq_one_letter_code
_entity_poly.pdbx_strand_id
1 'polypeptide(L)'
;MRLRQQLAGLEVYGTYVKATLTPAGELVSVIENLAPAGGPLLPAQVDYRDALNAVLQRRYPGQPADLPEVSSAENKVTFARGARFYQDPTVTRVAVPLNGGRLRVGYLVETWDHENQLWHTVVNGNGRILFEELRTASDTYKIYPNAPDKTAQTVVSGPGGSSTDSPQGWLVSNTSTTTTGNNVDAYLDRNNDNSADANGRPVSTTQEFVTTVDLTQSPTTTTNQMVAVTNLFYLNNVLHDKLRRHGFTEAAGNFQTNNFGLGGSGNDSVRAEAQDGGGTNNANFATPSDGSQPRMQMYIWTTATPNRDGDLDSDIVYHE
;
A
#
# COMPACT_ATOMS: atom_id res chain seq x y z
N MET A 1 -10.26 -10.44 -21.52
CA MET A 1 -11.45 -10.78 -20.71
C MET A 1 -11.13 -10.65 -19.23
N ARG A 2 -12.06 -10.14 -18.41
CA ARG A 2 -11.95 -10.12 -16.94
C ARG A 2 -13.15 -10.86 -16.34
N LEU A 3 -12.88 -11.81 -15.46
CA LEU A 3 -13.88 -12.58 -14.72
C LEU A 3 -13.73 -12.30 -13.22
N ARG A 4 -14.82 -12.45 -12.48
CA ARG A 4 -14.88 -12.33 -11.02
C ARG A 4 -15.36 -13.65 -10.44
N GLN A 5 -14.71 -14.13 -9.39
CA GLN A 5 -15.16 -15.35 -8.71
C GLN A 5 -16.45 -15.04 -7.95
N GLN A 6 -17.41 -15.95 -7.99
CA GLN A 6 -18.61 -15.89 -7.17
C GLN A 6 -18.75 -17.16 -6.32
N LEU A 7 -19.28 -17.00 -5.12
CA LEU A 7 -19.63 -18.08 -4.21
C LEU A 7 -20.99 -17.78 -3.59
N ALA A 8 -21.96 -18.69 -3.75
CA ALA A 8 -23.32 -18.52 -3.25
C ALA A 8 -23.97 -17.19 -3.67
N GLY A 9 -23.75 -16.77 -4.92
CA GLY A 9 -24.28 -15.51 -5.48
C GLY A 9 -23.55 -14.25 -5.03
N LEU A 10 -22.54 -14.35 -4.16
CA LEU A 10 -21.71 -13.22 -3.74
C LEU A 10 -20.40 -13.19 -4.53
N GLU A 11 -19.96 -12.00 -4.93
CA GLU A 11 -18.61 -11.79 -5.42
C GLU A 11 -17.59 -12.10 -4.32
N VAL A 12 -16.55 -12.86 -4.64
CA VAL A 12 -15.44 -13.10 -3.73
C VAL A 12 -14.47 -11.92 -3.81
N TYR A 13 -14.36 -11.16 -2.73
CA TYR A 13 -13.58 -9.94 -2.69
C TYR A 13 -12.10 -10.20 -3.00
N GLY A 14 -11.48 -9.28 -3.76
CA GLY A 14 -10.07 -9.33 -4.11
C GLY A 14 -9.71 -10.34 -5.21
N THR A 15 -10.69 -11.13 -5.67
CA THR A 15 -10.44 -12.18 -6.68
C THR A 15 -10.60 -11.67 -8.09
N TYR A 16 -9.81 -12.22 -9.01
CA TYR A 16 -9.95 -11.93 -10.43
C TYR A 16 -9.37 -13.05 -11.28
N VAL A 17 -9.86 -13.15 -12.51
CA VAL A 17 -9.16 -13.82 -13.60
C VAL A 17 -9.07 -12.83 -14.76
N LYS A 18 -7.86 -12.62 -15.26
CA LYS A 18 -7.59 -11.85 -16.48
C LYS A 18 -7.06 -12.82 -17.52
N ALA A 19 -7.79 -12.93 -18.62
CA ALA A 19 -7.42 -13.80 -19.74
C ALA A 19 -7.25 -12.98 -21.01
N THR A 20 -6.16 -13.21 -21.73
CA THR A 20 -5.92 -12.65 -23.07
C THR A 20 -6.27 -13.71 -24.11
N LEU A 21 -7.07 -13.31 -25.10
CA LEU A 21 -7.52 -14.21 -26.17
C LEU A 21 -7.01 -13.69 -27.53
N THR A 22 -6.73 -14.59 -28.46
CA THR A 22 -6.50 -14.22 -29.87
C THR A 22 -7.81 -13.74 -30.51
N PRO A 23 -7.78 -13.09 -31.69
CA PRO A 23 -9.00 -12.78 -32.44
C PRO A 23 -9.86 -14.01 -32.78
N ALA A 24 -9.26 -15.21 -32.82
CA ALA A 24 -9.96 -16.47 -33.02
C ALA A 24 -10.55 -17.05 -31.72
N GLY A 25 -10.34 -16.40 -30.58
CA GLY A 25 -10.85 -16.83 -29.26
C GLY A 25 -9.93 -17.80 -28.51
N GLU A 26 -8.71 -18.03 -29.00
CA GLU A 26 -7.76 -18.94 -28.35
C GLU A 26 -7.09 -18.27 -27.15
N LEU A 27 -6.87 -19.04 -26.08
CA LEU A 27 -6.26 -18.53 -24.87
C LEU A 27 -4.76 -18.32 -25.03
N VAL A 28 -4.31 -17.08 -24.84
CA VAL A 28 -2.88 -16.69 -24.92
C VAL A 28 -2.23 -16.69 -23.55
N SER A 29 -2.89 -16.09 -22.56
CA SER A 29 -2.38 -16.02 -21.20
C SER A 29 -3.51 -15.87 -20.19
N VAL A 30 -3.27 -16.39 -18.98
CA VAL A 30 -4.14 -16.24 -17.82
C VAL A 30 -3.32 -15.74 -16.65
N ILE A 31 -3.84 -14.73 -15.96
CA ILE A 31 -3.38 -14.30 -14.64
C ILE A 31 -4.59 -14.38 -13.73
N GLU A 32 -4.48 -15.12 -12.64
CA GLU A 32 -5.56 -15.26 -11.68
C GLU A 32 -5.11 -14.93 -10.25
N ASN A 33 -6.10 -14.57 -9.44
CA ASN A 33 -6.01 -14.49 -7.99
C ASN A 33 -7.32 -15.07 -7.44
N LEU A 34 -7.51 -16.38 -7.57
CA LEU A 34 -8.71 -17.05 -7.06
C LEU A 34 -8.53 -17.42 -5.59
N ALA A 35 -9.60 -17.30 -4.82
CA ALA A 35 -9.62 -17.78 -3.45
C ALA A 35 -10.01 -19.27 -3.41
N PRO A 36 -9.33 -20.11 -2.60
CA PRO A 36 -9.78 -21.46 -2.32
C PRO A 36 -11.20 -21.42 -1.70
N ALA A 37 -12.14 -22.17 -2.27
CA ALA A 37 -13.54 -22.18 -1.86
C ALA A 37 -14.04 -23.59 -1.50
N GLY A 38 -13.27 -24.31 -0.67
CA GLY A 38 -13.53 -25.71 -0.33
C GLY A 38 -14.57 -25.94 0.78
N GLY A 39 -15.01 -24.90 1.48
CA GLY A 39 -15.91 -24.99 2.63
C GLY A 39 -17.15 -24.10 2.53
N PRO A 40 -18.14 -24.26 3.44
CA PRO A 40 -19.35 -23.45 3.42
C PRO A 40 -19.03 -21.97 3.70
N LEU A 41 -19.76 -21.08 3.02
CA LEU A 41 -19.70 -19.65 3.28
C LEU A 41 -20.31 -19.36 4.65
N LEU A 42 -19.49 -18.86 5.57
CA LEU A 42 -19.94 -18.54 6.93
C LEU A 42 -20.80 -17.27 6.92
N PRO A 43 -21.88 -17.19 7.72
CA PRO A 43 -22.69 -15.98 7.79
C PRO A 43 -21.96 -14.82 8.47
N ALA A 44 -22.41 -13.61 8.20
CA ALA A 44 -22.03 -12.41 8.95
C ALA A 44 -22.83 -12.35 10.27
N GLN A 45 -22.20 -11.78 11.29
CA GLN A 45 -22.76 -11.47 12.61
C GLN A 45 -23.25 -10.02 12.71
N VAL A 46 -22.78 -9.16 11.81
CA VAL A 46 -23.20 -7.76 11.66
C VAL A 46 -24.01 -7.58 10.38
N ASP A 47 -24.80 -6.52 10.31
CA ASP A 47 -25.59 -6.20 9.12
C ASP A 47 -24.97 -5.08 8.24
N TYR A 48 -25.71 -4.64 7.22
CA TYR A 48 -25.28 -3.58 6.31
C TYR A 48 -25.07 -2.22 7.03
N ARG A 49 -25.91 -1.91 8.02
CA ARG A 49 -25.86 -0.65 8.77
C ARG A 49 -24.70 -0.66 9.75
N ASP A 50 -24.47 -1.77 10.44
CA ASP A 50 -23.30 -1.96 11.30
C ASP A 50 -21.99 -1.77 10.51
N ALA A 51 -21.93 -2.33 9.30
CA ALA A 51 -20.77 -2.18 8.42
C ALA A 51 -20.54 -0.71 8.01
N LEU A 52 -21.60 0.00 7.60
CA LEU A 52 -21.49 1.44 7.30
C LEU A 52 -21.04 2.23 8.53
N ASN A 53 -21.62 1.96 9.70
CA ASN A 53 -21.30 2.66 10.94
C ASN A 53 -19.85 2.48 11.36
N ALA A 54 -19.29 1.28 11.19
CA ALA A 54 -17.87 1.03 11.42
C ALA A 54 -16.99 1.96 10.54
N VAL A 55 -17.36 2.14 9.26
CA VAL A 55 -16.63 3.02 8.33
C VAL A 55 -16.82 4.49 8.69
N LEU A 56 -18.06 4.92 8.99
CA LEU A 56 -18.34 6.31 9.38
C LEU A 56 -17.57 6.71 10.64
N GLN A 57 -17.57 5.87 11.67
CA GLN A 57 -16.81 6.13 12.91
C GLN A 57 -15.31 6.21 12.67
N ARG A 58 -14.78 5.36 11.79
CA ARG A 58 -13.34 5.30 11.48
C ARG A 58 -12.86 6.49 10.66
N ARG A 59 -13.65 6.90 9.65
CA ARG A 59 -13.19 7.80 8.58
C ARG A 59 -13.78 9.20 8.64
N TYR A 60 -14.98 9.33 9.19
CA TYR A 60 -15.74 10.58 9.19
C TYR A 60 -16.14 10.97 10.62
N PRO A 61 -15.16 11.28 11.50
CA PRO A 61 -15.46 11.64 12.88
C PRO A 61 -16.40 12.85 12.92
N GLY A 62 -17.52 12.71 13.63
CA GLY A 62 -18.58 13.72 13.71
C GLY A 62 -19.70 13.57 12.67
N GLN A 63 -19.57 12.65 11.71
CA GLN A 63 -20.69 12.29 10.83
C GLN A 63 -21.72 11.46 11.61
N PRO A 64 -23.02 11.84 11.58
CA PRO A 64 -24.08 11.04 12.20
C PRO A 64 -24.15 9.62 11.60
N ALA A 65 -24.25 8.61 12.47
CA ALA A 65 -24.33 7.20 12.10
C ALA A 65 -25.74 6.77 11.61
N ASP A 66 -26.69 7.69 11.55
CA ASP A 66 -28.10 7.45 11.25
C ASP A 66 -28.47 7.85 9.82
N LEU A 67 -27.53 7.73 8.87
CA LEU A 67 -27.85 7.93 7.46
C LEU A 67 -29.07 7.06 7.07
N PRO A 68 -30.14 7.66 6.54
CA PRO A 68 -31.35 6.92 6.20
C PRO A 68 -31.08 6.02 4.99
N GLU A 69 -31.74 4.87 4.97
CA GLU A 69 -31.71 3.98 3.82
C GLU A 69 -32.51 4.59 2.66
N VAL A 70 -31.93 4.57 1.46
CA VAL A 70 -32.56 5.05 0.22
C VAL A 70 -33.12 3.89 -0.59
N SER A 71 -32.38 2.78 -0.64
CA SER A 71 -32.83 1.56 -1.32
C SER A 71 -32.13 0.32 -0.76
N SER A 72 -32.81 -0.82 -0.88
CA SER A 72 -32.29 -2.13 -0.55
C SER A 72 -32.59 -3.13 -1.67
N ALA A 73 -31.53 -3.78 -2.13
CA ALA A 73 -31.53 -4.90 -3.06
C ALA A 73 -30.85 -6.10 -2.39
N GLU A 74 -31.01 -7.30 -2.97
CA GLU A 74 -30.59 -8.57 -2.36
C GLU A 74 -29.19 -8.55 -1.72
N ASN A 75 -28.20 -7.98 -2.42
CA ASN A 75 -26.81 -7.90 -1.95
C ASN A 75 -26.29 -6.46 -1.80
N LYS A 76 -27.15 -5.43 -1.84
CA LYS A 76 -26.69 -4.04 -1.79
C LYS A 76 -27.72 -3.13 -1.12
N VAL A 77 -27.26 -2.35 -0.15
CA VAL A 77 -28.04 -1.27 0.47
C VAL A 77 -27.40 0.07 0.14
N THR A 78 -28.21 1.07 -0.16
CA THR A 78 -27.79 2.44 -0.45
C THR A 78 -28.32 3.37 0.63
N PHE A 79 -27.48 4.27 1.13
CA PHE A 79 -27.79 5.20 2.21
C PHE A 79 -27.72 6.63 1.70
N ALA A 80 -28.52 7.53 2.27
CA ALA A 80 -28.57 8.91 1.80
C ALA A 80 -27.24 9.61 2.03
N ARG A 81 -26.75 10.32 1.02
CA ARG A 81 -25.47 11.04 1.07
C ARG A 81 -25.33 12.12 2.14
N GLY A 82 -26.45 12.62 2.67
CA GLY A 82 -26.43 13.76 3.60
C GLY A 82 -25.66 14.95 3.03
N ALA A 83 -25.01 15.73 3.90
CA ALA A 83 -24.19 16.88 3.49
C ALA A 83 -22.71 16.52 3.23
N ARG A 84 -22.23 15.38 3.73
CA ARG A 84 -20.80 15.00 3.64
C ARG A 84 -20.47 14.37 2.30
N PHE A 85 -21.36 13.55 1.76
CA PHE A 85 -21.05 12.71 0.61
C PHE A 85 -21.52 13.34 -0.70
N TYR A 86 -20.65 13.25 -1.72
CA TYR A 86 -20.95 13.64 -3.08
C TYR A 86 -22.01 12.72 -3.71
N GLN A 87 -21.89 11.42 -3.46
CA GLN A 87 -22.84 10.37 -3.87
C GLN A 87 -23.35 9.58 -2.66
N ASP A 88 -24.49 8.91 -2.82
CA ASP A 88 -25.07 8.06 -1.79
C ASP A 88 -24.12 6.90 -1.43
N PRO A 89 -23.69 6.77 -0.16
CA PRO A 89 -22.90 5.62 0.27
C PRO A 89 -23.60 4.30 -0.02
N THR A 90 -22.80 3.28 -0.36
CA THR A 90 -23.35 1.95 -0.62
C THR A 90 -22.65 0.88 0.18
N VAL A 91 -23.40 -0.16 0.57
CA VAL A 91 -22.88 -1.32 1.28
C VAL A 91 -23.28 -2.56 0.51
N THR A 92 -22.30 -3.24 -0.07
CA THR A 92 -22.49 -4.43 -0.91
C THR A 92 -22.02 -5.67 -0.17
N ARG A 93 -22.84 -6.71 -0.12
CA ARG A 93 -22.50 -8.00 0.50
C ARG A 93 -21.51 -8.75 -0.39
N VAL A 94 -20.42 -9.21 0.19
CA VAL A 94 -19.34 -9.92 -0.51
C VAL A 94 -18.90 -11.16 0.26
N ALA A 95 -18.31 -12.14 -0.42
CA ALA A 95 -17.62 -13.23 0.24
C ALA A 95 -16.16 -12.81 0.48
N VAL A 96 -15.73 -12.79 1.73
CA VAL A 96 -14.38 -12.40 2.13
C VAL A 96 -13.55 -13.66 2.38
N PRO A 97 -12.44 -13.87 1.66
CA PRO A 97 -11.49 -14.93 1.97
C PRO A 97 -10.89 -14.76 3.36
N LEU A 98 -10.80 -15.86 4.10
CA LEU A 98 -10.16 -15.97 5.41
C LEU A 98 -9.02 -16.98 5.34
N ASN A 99 -8.14 -16.94 6.35
CA ASN A 99 -7.12 -17.97 6.57
C ASN A 99 -7.70 -19.40 6.55
N GLY A 100 -6.92 -20.33 5.99
CA GLY A 100 -7.28 -21.75 5.89
C GLY A 100 -8.29 -22.08 4.78
N GLY A 101 -8.45 -21.20 3.77
CA GLY A 101 -9.33 -21.45 2.63
C GLY A 101 -10.83 -21.38 2.95
N ARG A 102 -11.19 -20.72 4.05
CA ARG A 102 -12.58 -20.47 4.46
C ARG A 102 -13.03 -19.14 3.91
N LEU A 103 -14.32 -19.01 3.62
CA LEU A 103 -14.92 -17.71 3.29
C LEU A 103 -16.00 -17.35 4.30
N ARG A 104 -16.14 -16.07 4.58
CA ARG A 104 -17.23 -15.52 5.40
C ARG A 104 -17.87 -14.35 4.66
N VAL A 105 -19.18 -14.22 4.80
CA VAL A 105 -19.90 -13.02 4.37
C VAL A 105 -19.30 -11.80 5.07
N GLY A 106 -18.97 -10.77 4.27
CA GLY A 106 -18.62 -9.44 4.73
C GLY A 106 -19.27 -8.39 3.84
N TYR A 107 -18.76 -7.17 3.92
CA TYR A 107 -19.35 -6.02 3.27
C TYR A 107 -18.27 -5.17 2.62
N LEU A 108 -18.50 -4.75 1.38
CA LEU A 108 -17.78 -3.68 0.71
C LEU A 108 -18.60 -2.40 0.86
N VAL A 109 -18.07 -1.45 1.63
CA VAL A 109 -18.65 -0.12 1.84
C VAL A 109 -17.98 0.85 0.88
N GLU A 110 -18.77 1.59 0.10
CA GLU A 110 -18.31 2.62 -0.81
C GLU A 110 -18.80 3.99 -0.34
N THR A 111 -17.88 4.95 -0.15
CA THR A 111 -18.21 6.34 0.21
C THR A 111 -17.43 7.30 -0.66
N TRP A 112 -18.10 8.28 -1.28
CA TRP A 112 -17.45 9.35 -2.05
C TRP A 112 -17.82 10.71 -1.48
N ASP A 113 -16.84 11.45 -0.95
CA ASP A 113 -17.09 12.76 -0.36
C ASP A 113 -16.83 13.95 -1.30
N HIS A 114 -17.26 15.13 -0.86
CA HIS A 114 -17.07 16.38 -1.60
C HIS A 114 -15.62 16.85 -1.69
N GLU A 115 -14.70 16.26 -0.93
CA GLU A 115 -13.24 16.43 -1.08
C GLU A 115 -12.68 15.50 -2.17
N ASN A 116 -13.57 14.86 -2.93
CA ASN A 116 -13.27 13.91 -3.98
C ASN A 116 -12.53 12.68 -3.47
N GLN A 117 -12.80 12.23 -2.24
CA GLN A 117 -12.25 10.99 -1.70
C GLN A 117 -13.23 9.84 -1.89
N LEU A 118 -12.95 8.94 -2.85
CA LEU A 118 -13.74 7.73 -3.10
C LEU A 118 -13.11 6.54 -2.36
N TRP A 119 -13.74 6.08 -1.30
CA TRP A 119 -13.27 4.97 -0.47
C TRP A 119 -14.01 3.67 -0.77
N HIS A 120 -13.25 2.58 -0.83
CA HIS A 120 -13.71 1.21 -0.83
C HIS A 120 -13.20 0.53 0.45
N THR A 121 -14.10 0.23 1.38
CA THR A 121 -13.74 -0.35 2.68
C THR A 121 -14.38 -1.72 2.85
N VAL A 122 -13.56 -2.75 3.10
CA VAL A 122 -14.05 -4.09 3.40
C VAL A 122 -14.18 -4.26 4.89
N VAL A 123 -15.39 -4.58 5.33
CA VAL A 123 -15.74 -4.92 6.70
C VAL A 123 -16.02 -6.42 6.75
N ASN A 124 -15.38 -7.14 7.67
CA ASN A 124 -15.65 -8.56 7.85
C ASN A 124 -17.02 -8.80 8.46
N GLY A 125 -17.45 -10.06 8.48
CA GLY A 125 -18.72 -10.45 9.08
C GLY A 125 -18.85 -10.15 10.58
N ASN A 126 -17.81 -9.68 11.29
CA ASN A 126 -17.88 -9.31 12.70
C ASN A 126 -17.83 -7.79 12.91
N GLY A 127 -17.90 -6.98 11.85
CA GLY A 127 -17.86 -5.52 11.92
C GLY A 127 -16.46 -4.91 11.97
N ARG A 128 -15.40 -5.73 11.89
CA ARG A 128 -14.02 -5.23 11.85
C ARG A 128 -13.67 -4.83 10.42
N ILE A 129 -13.17 -3.61 10.26
CA ILE A 129 -12.53 -3.16 9.02
C ILE A 129 -11.30 -4.02 8.77
N LEU A 130 -11.29 -4.73 7.64
CA LEU A 130 -10.15 -5.50 7.17
C LEU A 130 -9.26 -4.68 6.24
N PHE A 131 -9.89 -3.84 5.43
CA PHE A 131 -9.25 -3.21 4.30
C PHE A 131 -9.90 -1.87 3.97
N GLU A 132 -9.10 -0.86 3.65
CA GLU A 132 -9.56 0.47 3.23
C GLU A 132 -8.72 0.93 2.04
N GLU A 133 -9.40 1.33 0.97
CA GLU A 133 -8.79 1.72 -0.31
C GLU A 133 -9.34 3.06 -0.78
N LEU A 134 -8.45 4.05 -0.99
CA LEU A 134 -8.81 5.33 -1.60
C LEU A 134 -8.59 5.27 -3.10
N ARG A 135 -9.68 5.28 -3.87
CA ARG A 135 -9.72 5.15 -5.33
C ARG A 135 -9.39 6.42 -6.09
N THR A 136 -9.30 7.58 -5.43
CA THR A 136 -9.10 8.89 -6.06
C THR A 136 -7.75 9.53 -5.74
N ALA A 137 -6.89 8.86 -4.99
CA ALA A 137 -5.59 9.42 -4.64
C ALA A 137 -4.48 8.93 -5.58
N SER A 138 -3.55 9.83 -5.84
CA SER A 138 -2.37 9.63 -6.67
C SER A 138 -1.20 10.34 -5.98
N ASP A 139 -0.47 9.58 -5.18
CA ASP A 139 0.84 9.97 -4.68
C ASP A 139 1.84 10.10 -5.84
N THR A 140 2.80 11.02 -5.73
CA THR A 140 3.83 11.22 -6.76
C THR A 140 5.22 11.37 -6.15
N TYR A 141 6.21 10.83 -6.86
CA TYR A 141 7.60 10.76 -6.42
C TYR A 141 8.50 11.23 -7.55
N LYS A 142 9.47 12.10 -7.24
CA LYS A 142 10.55 12.43 -8.17
C LYS A 142 11.80 11.63 -7.83
N ILE A 143 12.09 10.63 -8.65
CA ILE A 143 13.07 9.57 -8.36
C ILE A 143 14.10 9.45 -9.47
N TYR A 144 15.19 8.73 -9.21
CA TYR A 144 16.08 8.20 -10.23
C TYR A 144 15.66 6.77 -10.57
N PRO A 145 15.25 6.47 -11.82
CA PRO A 145 14.89 5.11 -12.22
C PRO A 145 16.04 4.12 -12.15
N ASN A 146 17.28 4.60 -12.33
CA ASN A 146 18.49 3.81 -12.14
C ASN A 146 19.47 4.53 -11.20
N ALA A 147 20.26 5.48 -11.72
CA ALA A 147 21.19 6.27 -10.91
C ALA A 147 21.41 7.66 -11.56
N PRO A 148 21.96 8.65 -10.84
CA PRO A 148 22.15 10.00 -11.34
C PRO A 148 23.04 10.15 -12.57
N ASP A 149 24.00 9.26 -12.78
CA ASP A 149 24.89 9.26 -13.95
C ASP A 149 24.34 8.43 -15.13
N LYS A 150 23.23 7.69 -14.92
CA LYS A 150 22.60 6.84 -15.95
C LYS A 150 21.28 7.41 -16.46
N THR A 151 20.51 8.04 -15.58
CA THR A 151 19.14 8.50 -15.86
C THR A 151 18.90 9.85 -15.23
N ALA A 152 18.02 10.66 -15.84
CA ALA A 152 17.55 11.90 -15.22
C ALA A 152 16.50 11.60 -14.15
N GLN A 153 16.34 12.51 -13.18
CA GLN A 153 15.21 12.43 -12.25
C GLN A 153 13.89 12.51 -13.03
N THR A 154 12.97 11.61 -12.70
CA THR A 154 11.67 11.50 -13.35
C THR A 154 10.56 11.52 -12.29
N VAL A 155 9.48 12.25 -12.58
CA VAL A 155 8.28 12.22 -11.76
C VAL A 155 7.45 11.00 -12.16
N VAL A 156 7.14 10.16 -11.18
CA VAL A 156 6.36 8.94 -11.33
C VAL A 156 5.22 8.93 -10.33
N SER A 157 4.12 8.28 -10.69
CA SER A 157 3.01 8.04 -9.77
C SER A 157 3.30 6.82 -8.90
N GLY A 158 2.88 6.86 -7.64
CA GLY A 158 2.73 5.67 -6.83
C GLY A 158 1.47 4.88 -7.22
N PRO A 159 1.12 3.83 -6.47
CA PRO A 159 -0.08 3.04 -6.69
C PRO A 159 -1.36 3.81 -6.35
N GLY A 160 -1.27 5.01 -5.78
CA GLY A 160 -2.41 5.65 -5.14
C GLY A 160 -2.80 4.90 -3.86
N GLY A 161 -4.09 4.90 -3.55
CA GLY A 161 -4.59 4.33 -2.28
C GLY A 161 -4.68 2.84 -2.19
N SER A 162 -4.32 2.14 -3.25
CA SER A 162 -4.28 0.70 -3.30
C SER A 162 -3.68 0.19 -4.61
N SER A 163 -3.01 -0.95 -4.53
CA SER A 163 -2.77 -1.84 -5.65
C SER A 163 -3.08 -3.28 -5.22
N THR A 164 -3.04 -4.23 -6.16
CA THR A 164 -3.14 -5.66 -5.82
C THR A 164 -2.03 -6.10 -4.87
N ASP A 165 -0.86 -5.46 -4.96
CA ASP A 165 0.35 -5.84 -4.24
C ASP A 165 0.59 -5.03 -2.98
N SER A 166 0.13 -3.78 -2.98
CA SER A 166 0.07 -2.90 -1.83
C SER A 166 -1.39 -2.51 -1.59
N PRO A 167 -2.19 -3.37 -0.94
CA PRO A 167 -3.61 -3.10 -0.75
C PRO A 167 -3.84 -1.73 -0.12
N GLN A 168 -3.05 -1.33 0.87
CA GLN A 168 -3.19 -0.01 1.54
C GLN A 168 -2.50 1.14 0.80
N GLY A 169 -2.04 0.94 -0.44
CA GLY A 169 -1.09 1.84 -1.08
C GLY A 169 0.27 1.81 -0.38
N TRP A 170 1.21 2.63 -0.86
CA TRP A 170 2.53 2.76 -0.25
C TRP A 170 2.49 3.66 0.98
N LEU A 171 1.69 4.73 0.95
CA LEU A 171 1.38 5.56 2.11
C LEU A 171 0.19 4.93 2.83
N VAL A 172 0.29 4.61 4.13
CA VAL A 172 -0.73 3.82 4.87
C VAL A 172 -2.16 4.30 4.59
N SER A 173 -2.89 3.57 3.73
CA SER A 173 -4.21 3.92 3.20
C SER A 173 -4.30 5.41 2.83
N ASN A 174 -3.27 5.98 2.20
CA ASN A 174 -3.11 7.42 1.89
C ASN A 174 -3.40 8.38 3.03
N THR A 175 -3.14 7.98 4.26
CA THR A 175 -3.22 8.86 5.42
C THR A 175 -1.85 9.38 5.84
N SER A 176 -0.78 8.69 5.44
CA SER A 176 0.59 9.15 5.68
C SER A 176 0.90 10.36 4.81
N THR A 177 1.55 11.36 5.41
CA THR A 177 2.07 12.55 4.73
C THR A 177 3.58 12.51 4.60
N THR A 178 4.19 11.35 4.86
CA THR A 178 5.64 11.14 4.87
C THR A 178 5.98 9.74 4.36
N THR A 179 7.26 9.41 4.24
CA THR A 179 7.78 8.14 3.70
C THR A 179 7.65 6.96 4.66
N THR A 180 6.44 6.78 5.20
CA THR A 180 6.08 5.68 6.09
C THR A 180 4.83 4.98 5.56
N GLY A 181 4.91 3.66 5.47
CA GLY A 181 3.96 2.80 4.78
C GLY A 181 3.74 1.45 5.44
N ASN A 182 2.91 0.62 4.82
CA ASN A 182 2.72 -0.77 5.26
C ASN A 182 3.98 -1.60 5.01
N ASN A 183 4.66 -1.37 3.89
CA ASN A 183 5.77 -2.21 3.42
C ASN A 183 7.14 -1.72 3.94
N VAL A 184 7.29 -0.39 4.06
CA VAL A 184 8.56 0.27 4.39
C VAL A 184 8.33 1.52 5.23
N ASP A 185 9.27 1.78 6.14
CA ASP A 185 9.48 3.08 6.77
C ASP A 185 10.88 3.57 6.40
N ALA A 186 10.95 4.63 5.57
CA ALA A 186 12.20 5.18 5.08
C ALA A 186 12.51 6.52 5.75
N TYR A 187 13.75 6.67 6.23
CA TYR A 187 14.18 7.83 7.02
C TYR A 187 15.71 7.97 7.01
N LEU A 188 16.21 9.15 7.41
CA LEU A 188 17.64 9.33 7.71
C LEU A 188 18.00 8.70 9.05
N ASP A 189 19.12 7.98 9.09
CA ASP A 189 19.81 7.55 10.33
C ASP A 189 21.29 7.96 10.31
N ARG A 190 21.55 9.26 10.24
CA ARG A 190 22.94 9.75 10.13
C ARG A 190 23.71 9.64 11.44
N ASN A 191 23.02 9.40 12.55
CA ASN A 191 23.62 9.30 13.86
C ASN A 191 23.94 7.83 14.25
N ASN A 192 23.51 6.85 13.43
CA ASN A 192 23.74 5.41 13.58
C ASN A 192 23.16 4.85 14.90
N ASP A 193 21.96 5.30 15.26
CA ASP A 193 21.22 4.80 16.44
C ASP A 193 20.08 3.84 16.07
N ASN A 194 19.96 3.48 14.79
CA ASN A 194 18.92 2.61 14.22
C ASN A 194 17.51 3.18 14.43
N SER A 195 17.41 4.50 14.53
CA SER A 195 16.18 5.25 14.71
C SER A 195 16.15 6.45 13.76
N ALA A 196 14.94 6.92 13.47
CA ALA A 196 14.80 8.06 12.58
C ALA A 196 15.30 9.36 13.19
N ASP A 197 16.17 10.06 12.46
CA ASP A 197 16.60 11.40 12.80
C ASP A 197 15.42 12.38 12.86
N ALA A 198 15.55 13.42 13.69
CA ALA A 198 14.62 14.53 13.71
C ALA A 198 14.60 15.23 12.34
N ASN A 199 13.40 15.39 11.76
CA ASN A 199 13.21 15.86 10.37
C ASN A 199 13.91 14.96 9.32
N GLY A 200 14.17 13.69 9.65
CA GLY A 200 14.79 12.71 8.77
C GLY A 200 13.87 12.14 7.69
N ARG A 201 12.69 12.73 7.48
CA ARG A 201 11.75 12.32 6.42
C ARG A 201 11.17 13.53 5.69
N PRO A 202 10.90 13.43 4.39
CA PRO A 202 10.15 14.45 3.67
C PRO A 202 8.70 14.46 4.16
N VAL A 203 8.07 15.63 4.19
CA VAL A 203 6.66 15.79 4.58
C VAL A 203 5.91 16.52 3.48
N SER A 204 4.79 15.94 3.04
CA SER A 204 3.90 16.50 2.01
C SER A 204 2.46 16.12 2.31
N THR A 205 1.61 17.11 2.61
CA THR A 205 0.17 16.89 2.85
C THR A 205 -0.59 16.57 1.57
N THR A 206 -0.05 16.94 0.41
CA THR A 206 -0.58 16.60 -0.92
C THR A 206 -0.04 15.27 -1.44
N GLN A 207 0.87 14.60 -0.70
CA GLN A 207 1.53 13.36 -1.11
C GLN A 207 2.33 13.50 -2.42
N GLU A 208 2.78 14.71 -2.69
CA GLU A 208 3.69 15.03 -3.79
C GLU A 208 5.10 15.19 -3.23
N PHE A 209 5.96 14.19 -3.46
CA PHE A 209 7.36 14.16 -3.06
C PHE A 209 8.24 14.41 -4.28
N VAL A 210 8.17 15.64 -4.81
CA VAL A 210 8.71 15.98 -6.15
C VAL A 210 9.94 16.88 -6.13
N THR A 211 10.70 16.85 -5.03
CA THR A 211 11.92 17.65 -4.84
C THR A 211 13.01 17.28 -5.85
N THR A 212 13.77 18.28 -6.30
CA THR A 212 14.88 18.09 -7.25
C THR A 212 16.21 18.06 -6.49
N VAL A 213 17.08 17.11 -6.82
CA VAL A 213 18.42 17.02 -6.24
C VAL A 213 19.35 18.08 -6.86
N ASP A 214 20.29 18.60 -6.09
CA ASP A 214 21.44 19.35 -6.61
C ASP A 214 22.72 18.52 -6.44
N LEU A 215 23.12 17.84 -7.52
CA LEU A 215 24.31 16.99 -7.55
C LEU A 215 25.64 17.78 -7.47
N THR A 216 25.60 19.11 -7.57
CA THR A 216 26.79 19.96 -7.38
C THR A 216 27.07 20.23 -5.90
N GLN A 217 26.09 19.96 -5.03
CA GLN A 217 26.19 20.13 -3.59
C GLN A 217 26.47 18.81 -2.88
N SER A 218 26.85 18.89 -1.60
CA SER A 218 26.96 17.70 -0.76
C SER A 218 25.64 16.90 -0.75
N PRO A 219 25.70 15.56 -0.78
CA PRO A 219 24.50 14.73 -0.60
C PRO A 219 23.85 14.98 0.77
N THR A 220 24.59 15.50 1.75
CA THR A 220 24.10 15.80 3.09
C THR A 220 23.42 17.17 3.22
N THR A 221 23.14 17.87 2.13
CA THR A 221 22.24 19.04 2.19
C THR A 221 20.83 18.56 2.49
N THR A 222 20.04 19.36 3.23
CA THR A 222 18.67 18.98 3.61
C THR A 222 17.82 18.61 2.39
N THR A 223 17.94 19.35 1.28
CA THR A 223 17.21 19.05 0.04
C THR A 223 17.61 17.69 -0.54
N ASN A 224 18.90 17.41 -0.66
CA ASN A 224 19.39 16.14 -1.22
C ASN A 224 19.03 14.94 -0.32
N GLN A 225 19.06 15.13 1.00
CA GLN A 225 18.60 14.14 1.97
C GLN A 225 17.12 13.77 1.79
N MET A 226 16.24 14.77 1.59
CA MET A 226 14.82 14.49 1.36
C MET A 226 14.60 13.74 0.04
N VAL A 227 15.42 14.01 -0.99
CA VAL A 227 15.39 13.24 -2.23
C VAL A 227 15.88 11.82 -2.01
N ALA A 228 16.96 11.61 -1.26
CA ALA A 228 17.49 10.28 -0.92
C ALA A 228 16.43 9.40 -0.24
N VAL A 229 15.80 9.92 0.82
CA VAL A 229 14.73 9.21 1.55
C VAL A 229 13.53 8.92 0.64
N THR A 230 13.14 9.88 -0.22
CA THR A 230 12.05 9.70 -1.20
C THR A 230 12.36 8.60 -2.20
N ASN A 231 13.59 8.58 -2.74
CA ASN A 231 14.04 7.60 -3.71
C ASN A 231 14.07 6.19 -3.09
N LEU A 232 14.65 6.08 -1.88
CA LEU A 232 14.72 4.83 -1.13
C LEU A 232 13.34 4.25 -0.82
N PHE A 233 12.41 5.09 -0.37
CA PHE A 233 11.01 4.72 -0.12
C PHE A 233 10.34 4.15 -1.38
N TYR A 234 10.47 4.87 -2.51
CA TYR A 234 9.89 4.45 -3.77
C TYR A 234 10.43 3.11 -4.24
N LEU A 235 11.76 2.95 -4.25
CA LEU A 235 12.42 1.75 -4.74
C LEU A 235 12.06 0.51 -3.88
N ASN A 236 12.07 0.64 -2.55
CA ASN A 236 11.68 -0.44 -1.65
C ASN A 236 10.23 -0.90 -1.90
N ASN A 237 9.29 0.04 -2.05
CA ASN A 237 7.89 -0.30 -2.34
C ASN A 237 7.72 -0.96 -3.72
N VAL A 238 8.43 -0.48 -4.74
CA VAL A 238 8.42 -1.12 -6.07
C VAL A 238 8.95 -2.54 -6.00
N LEU A 239 10.01 -2.78 -5.23
CA LEU A 239 10.58 -4.11 -5.06
C LEU A 239 9.62 -5.02 -4.29
N HIS A 240 9.04 -4.54 -3.19
CA HIS A 240 7.98 -5.24 -2.46
C HIS A 240 6.87 -5.71 -3.42
N ASP A 241 6.30 -4.79 -4.19
CA ASP A 241 5.19 -5.11 -5.10
C ASP A 241 5.59 -6.11 -6.19
N LYS A 242 6.83 -6.01 -6.71
CA LYS A 242 7.37 -6.97 -7.68
C LYS A 242 7.54 -8.35 -7.05
N LEU A 243 8.17 -8.44 -5.89
CA LEU A 243 8.43 -9.72 -5.21
C LEU A 243 7.12 -10.40 -4.82
N ARG A 244 6.13 -9.64 -4.35
CA ARG A 244 4.80 -10.17 -4.02
C ARG A 244 4.11 -10.78 -5.24
N ARG A 245 4.15 -10.12 -6.40
CA ARG A 245 3.67 -10.69 -7.67
C ARG A 245 4.38 -11.97 -8.08
N HIS A 246 5.61 -12.17 -7.62
CA HIS A 246 6.41 -13.35 -7.89
C HIS A 246 6.36 -14.39 -6.76
N GLY A 247 5.44 -14.25 -5.79
CA GLY A 247 5.16 -15.28 -4.79
C GLY A 247 5.77 -15.04 -3.42
N PHE A 248 6.49 -13.93 -3.20
CA PHE A 248 6.89 -13.49 -1.87
C PHE A 248 5.71 -12.77 -1.19
N THR A 249 4.72 -13.55 -0.79
CA THR A 249 3.46 -13.09 -0.17
C THR A 249 3.55 -13.09 1.35
N GLU A 250 2.49 -12.63 2.00
CA GLU A 250 2.33 -12.62 3.45
C GLU A 250 2.59 -14.01 4.06
N ALA A 251 1.99 -15.05 3.48
CA ALA A 251 2.21 -16.43 3.93
C ALA A 251 3.63 -16.95 3.66
N ALA A 252 4.37 -16.34 2.75
CA ALA A 252 5.75 -16.67 2.43
C ALA A 252 6.78 -15.84 3.23
N GLY A 253 6.32 -15.00 4.17
CA GLY A 253 7.16 -14.18 5.05
C GLY A 253 7.67 -12.91 4.38
N ASN A 254 6.82 -12.23 3.60
CA ASN A 254 7.15 -10.92 3.06
C ASN A 254 7.15 -9.83 4.14
N PHE A 255 7.80 -8.71 3.84
CA PHE A 255 7.97 -7.61 4.79
C PHE A 255 6.81 -6.63 4.74
N GLN A 256 5.91 -6.69 5.73
CA GLN A 256 4.85 -5.70 5.88
C GLN A 256 4.26 -5.62 7.29
N THR A 257 3.81 -4.43 7.69
CA THR A 257 3.24 -4.21 9.03
C THR A 257 1.93 -4.99 9.22
N ASN A 258 1.03 -4.93 8.25
CA ASN A 258 -0.28 -5.57 8.31
C ASN A 258 -0.40 -6.63 7.21
N ASN A 259 -0.56 -7.90 7.60
CA ASN A 259 -0.73 -9.02 6.66
C ASN A 259 -2.18 -9.25 6.23
N PHE A 260 -3.11 -8.40 6.62
CA PHE A 260 -4.54 -8.47 6.25
C PHE A 260 -5.22 -9.80 6.62
N GLY A 261 -4.61 -10.57 7.52
CA GLY A 261 -5.06 -11.93 7.84
C GLY A 261 -4.86 -12.93 6.69
N LEU A 262 -3.84 -12.73 5.84
CA LEU A 262 -3.49 -13.60 4.71
C LEU A 262 -2.39 -14.63 5.01
N GLY A 263 -1.80 -14.61 6.22
CA GLY A 263 -0.74 -15.53 6.65
C GLY A 263 0.51 -14.80 7.15
N GLY A 264 1.54 -15.56 7.49
CA GLY A 264 2.82 -15.05 8.03
C GLY A 264 2.69 -14.30 9.35
N SER A 265 3.78 -13.62 9.72
CA SER A 265 3.90 -12.81 10.94
C SER A 265 4.17 -11.37 10.53
N GLY A 266 3.16 -10.49 10.62
CA GLY A 266 3.35 -9.08 10.28
C GLY A 266 4.12 -8.30 11.35
N ASN A 267 4.05 -6.96 11.24
CA ASN A 267 4.86 -5.98 11.99
C ASN A 267 6.34 -5.98 11.62
N ASP A 268 6.65 -6.36 10.37
CA ASP A 268 8.01 -6.50 9.86
C ASP A 268 8.25 -5.71 8.57
N SER A 269 7.65 -4.52 8.46
CA SER A 269 8.03 -3.56 7.41
C SER A 269 9.53 -3.29 7.40
N VAL A 270 10.11 -3.07 6.22
CA VAL A 270 11.52 -2.69 6.08
C VAL A 270 11.78 -1.34 6.75
N ARG A 271 12.78 -1.30 7.64
CA ARG A 271 13.40 -0.04 8.08
C ARG A 271 14.47 0.34 7.07
N ALA A 272 14.20 1.35 6.25
CA ALA A 272 15.09 1.78 5.19
C ALA A 272 15.82 3.06 5.61
N GLU A 273 17.08 2.89 6.04
CA GLU A 273 17.91 3.91 6.66
C GLU A 273 18.80 4.56 5.60
N ALA A 274 18.40 5.76 5.19
CA ALA A 274 19.12 6.58 4.23
C ALA A 274 20.29 7.32 4.88
N GLN A 275 21.39 7.45 4.14
CA GLN A 275 22.64 8.08 4.58
C GLN A 275 23.10 7.63 5.97
N ASP A 276 22.97 6.34 6.27
CA ASP A 276 23.24 5.79 7.58
C ASP A 276 24.69 6.09 8.03
N GLY A 277 24.84 6.54 9.28
CA GLY A 277 26.12 6.98 9.83
C GLY A 277 27.09 5.86 10.21
N GLY A 278 26.67 4.60 10.14
CA GLY A 278 27.43 3.42 10.52
C GLY A 278 28.51 3.02 9.50
N GLY A 279 28.47 3.59 8.29
CA GLY A 279 29.41 3.23 7.22
C GLY A 279 29.54 4.26 6.11
N THR A 280 30.46 3.97 5.18
CA THR A 280 30.60 4.66 3.89
C THR A 280 31.00 3.64 2.83
N ASN A 281 30.74 3.94 1.57
CA ASN A 281 31.17 3.12 0.42
C ASN A 281 30.68 1.66 0.44
N ASN A 282 29.48 1.44 0.97
CA ASN A 282 28.83 0.13 1.02
C ASN A 282 27.31 0.30 1.21
N ALA A 283 26.61 -0.82 1.38
CA ALA A 283 25.30 -0.89 1.99
C ALA A 283 25.17 -2.24 2.72
N ASN A 284 24.09 -2.48 3.46
CA ASN A 284 23.74 -3.82 3.95
C ASN A 284 22.25 -3.97 4.25
N PHE A 285 21.78 -5.22 4.21
CA PHE A 285 20.45 -5.63 4.63
C PHE A 285 20.48 -6.73 5.69
N ALA A 286 19.82 -6.49 6.82
CA ALA A 286 19.60 -7.49 7.86
C ALA A 286 18.21 -8.13 7.72
N THR A 287 18.16 -9.45 7.53
CA THR A 287 16.92 -10.23 7.38
C THR A 287 16.67 -11.14 8.60
N PRO A 288 16.05 -10.63 9.69
CA PRO A 288 15.67 -11.47 10.82
C PRO A 288 14.51 -12.42 10.45
N SER A 289 14.08 -13.25 11.40
CA SER A 289 12.90 -14.11 11.20
C SER A 289 11.63 -13.29 10.99
N ASP A 290 10.70 -13.83 10.18
CA ASP A 290 9.34 -13.34 9.93
C ASP A 290 8.69 -12.74 11.20
N GLY A 291 8.09 -11.55 11.08
CA GLY A 291 7.54 -10.79 12.20
C GLY A 291 8.54 -9.94 12.98
N SER A 292 9.79 -9.87 12.53
CA SER A 292 10.80 -8.92 13.02
C SER A 292 11.23 -8.00 11.88
N GLN A 293 11.25 -6.69 12.12
CA GLN A 293 11.57 -5.71 11.09
C GLN A 293 12.99 -5.91 10.53
N PRO A 294 13.14 -6.18 9.22
CA PRO A 294 14.43 -6.11 8.58
C PRO A 294 14.91 -4.66 8.50
N ARG A 295 16.21 -4.49 8.26
CA ARG A 295 16.83 -3.17 8.22
C ARG A 295 17.79 -3.08 7.03
N MET A 296 17.55 -2.12 6.16
CA MET A 296 18.40 -1.74 5.05
C MET A 296 19.15 -0.48 5.45
N GLN A 297 20.48 -0.51 5.40
CA GLN A 297 21.35 0.63 5.73
C GLN A 297 22.10 1.05 4.48
N MET A 298 21.78 2.24 3.97
CA MET A 298 22.38 2.81 2.76
C MET A 298 23.41 3.86 3.15
N TYR A 299 24.57 3.84 2.50
CA TYR A 299 25.68 4.73 2.86
C TYR A 299 26.07 5.74 1.79
N ILE A 300 26.70 6.82 2.25
CA ILE A 300 27.40 7.79 1.40
C ILE A 300 28.68 7.16 0.84
N TRP A 301 28.93 7.41 -0.45
CA TRP A 301 30.14 7.03 -1.17
C TRP A 301 31.10 8.23 -1.26
N THR A 302 32.31 8.07 -0.72
CA THR A 302 33.31 9.14 -0.55
C THR A 302 34.41 9.12 -1.63
N THR A 303 34.15 8.45 -2.75
CA THR A 303 35.11 8.27 -3.86
C THR A 303 35.04 9.37 -4.93
N ALA A 304 34.17 10.37 -4.76
CA ALA A 304 33.98 11.49 -5.69
C ALA A 304 33.77 12.81 -4.92
N THR A 305 33.91 13.94 -5.61
CA THR A 305 33.65 15.28 -5.07
C THR A 305 32.60 16.02 -5.91
N PRO A 306 31.44 16.41 -5.34
CA PRO A 306 30.96 16.02 -4.01
C PRO A 306 30.78 14.48 -3.90
N ASN A 307 30.68 13.99 -2.67
CA ASN A 307 30.37 12.58 -2.39
C ASN A 307 29.09 12.16 -3.12
N ARG A 308 28.95 10.86 -3.40
CA ARG A 308 27.75 10.29 -4.00
C ARG A 308 26.88 9.65 -2.94
N ASP A 309 25.59 9.59 -3.21
CA ASP A 309 24.61 9.01 -2.32
C ASP A 309 24.14 7.66 -2.85
N GLY A 310 24.35 6.58 -2.08
CA GLY A 310 23.94 5.23 -2.46
C GLY A 310 22.41 5.09 -2.54
N ASP A 311 21.68 5.91 -1.79
CA ASP A 311 20.21 5.96 -1.80
C ASP A 311 19.61 6.31 -3.16
N LEU A 312 20.40 6.91 -4.06
CA LEU A 312 19.99 7.32 -5.40
C LEU A 312 20.27 6.26 -6.47
N ASP A 313 20.88 5.13 -6.11
CA ASP A 313 21.27 4.06 -7.04
C ASP A 313 20.38 2.83 -6.85
N SER A 314 19.53 2.54 -7.83
CA SER A 314 18.59 1.42 -7.78
C SER A 314 19.28 0.07 -7.71
N ASP A 315 20.47 -0.07 -8.28
CA ASP A 315 21.15 -1.35 -8.34
C ASP A 315 21.67 -1.74 -6.95
N ILE A 316 22.11 -0.75 -6.16
CA ILE A 316 22.46 -0.96 -4.74
C ILE A 316 21.19 -1.26 -3.94
N VAL A 317 20.15 -0.43 -4.05
CA VAL A 317 18.92 -0.59 -3.27
C VAL A 317 18.20 -1.92 -3.54
N TYR A 318 18.25 -2.44 -4.78
CA TYR A 318 17.65 -3.74 -5.10
C TYR A 318 18.56 -4.94 -4.82
N HIS A 319 19.87 -4.71 -4.66
CA HIS A 319 20.80 -5.74 -4.23
C HIS A 319 20.57 -6.09 -2.75
N GLU A 320 20.41 -5.05 -1.94
CA GLU A 320 20.01 -5.13 -0.53
C GLU A 320 18.56 -5.63 -0.37
#